data_AF-A0A6N7X8U6-F1
#
_entry.id   AF-A0A6N7X8U6-F1
#
_cell.length_a   1.000
_cell.length_b   1.000
_cell.length_c   1.000
_cell.angle_alpha   90.00
_cell.angle_beta   90.00
_cell.angle_gamma   90.00
#
_symmetry.space_group_name_H-M   'P 1'
#
loop_
_entity.id
_entity.type
_entity.pdbx_description
1 polymer ?
#
loop_
_entity_poly.entity_id
_entity_poly.type
_entity_poly.pdbx_seq_one_letter_code
_entity_poly.pdbx_strand_id
1 'polypeptide(L)'
;MRCDSLVHVSATGGYGSVFEVHDGVCEVGLIDPTADEYSVTVPQSAVQEMDPVRDSARAGLLGHLVLFHLRVNWRLRLAWSFEAFAGRGEDGVLELWAACGTSRPRRVATLSPQEESLLTGSLAGLSLDAWAPGRASAAPSLDGWGWSTELVGAGMGQSAYGSCPSGEKDGAPLPEGTFPEGLPAVVEALASLGLPVTWTDRGPRATGAPLPEAPQPEDEAGTSEGPVLPFDLGALGL
;
A
#
# COMPACT_ATOMS: atom_id res chain seq x y z
N MET A 1 -14.58 17.72 -3.75
CA MET A 1 -13.36 17.15 -4.34
C MET A 1 -12.38 18.24 -4.67
N ARG A 2 -11.15 18.07 -4.21
CA ARG A 2 -10.02 18.98 -4.42
C ARG A 2 -8.79 18.14 -4.78
N CYS A 3 -7.70 18.78 -5.20
CA CYS A 3 -6.40 18.13 -5.27
C CYS A 3 -6.05 17.49 -3.92
N ASP A 4 -5.37 16.34 -3.95
CA ASP A 4 -4.99 15.49 -2.82
C ASP A 4 -6.17 14.82 -2.06
N SER A 5 -7.41 14.98 -2.52
CA SER A 5 -8.55 14.22 -1.98
C SER A 5 -8.35 12.72 -2.25
N LEU A 6 -8.47 11.89 -1.20
CA LEU A 6 -8.60 10.44 -1.35
C LEU A 6 -9.99 10.10 -1.89
N VAL A 7 -10.02 9.24 -2.91
CA VAL A 7 -11.23 8.92 -3.64
C VAL A 7 -11.35 7.43 -3.96
N HIS A 8 -12.58 6.97 -4.14
CA HIS A 8 -12.92 5.72 -4.80
C HIS A 8 -13.32 6.02 -6.25
N VAL A 9 -12.79 5.25 -7.20
CA VAL A 9 -13.01 5.42 -8.63
C VAL A 9 -13.87 4.28 -9.15
N SER A 10 -15.12 4.55 -9.51
CA SER A 10 -16.07 3.51 -9.90
C SER A 10 -15.67 2.75 -11.17
N ALA A 11 -14.89 3.39 -12.05
CA ALA A 11 -14.44 2.79 -13.32
C ALA A 11 -13.44 1.65 -13.12
N THR A 12 -12.60 1.73 -12.08
CA THR A 12 -11.61 0.70 -11.75
C THR A 12 -12.02 -0.13 -10.55
N GLY A 13 -12.98 0.34 -9.74
CA GLY A 13 -13.30 -0.23 -8.43
C GLY A 13 -12.21 0.02 -7.38
N GLY A 14 -11.16 0.77 -7.75
CA GLY A 14 -10.00 1.03 -6.91
C GLY A 14 -10.06 2.39 -6.21
N TYR A 15 -8.97 2.70 -5.52
CA TYR A 15 -8.79 3.94 -4.78
C TYR A 15 -7.66 4.77 -5.40
N GLY A 16 -7.69 6.07 -5.15
CA GLY A 16 -6.68 6.98 -5.66
C GLY A 16 -6.64 8.32 -4.96
N SER A 17 -5.69 9.15 -5.38
CA SER A 17 -5.59 10.56 -5.00
C SER A 17 -5.85 11.44 -6.22
N VAL A 18 -6.64 12.50 -6.03
CA VAL A 18 -6.96 13.44 -7.10
C VAL A 18 -5.75 14.34 -7.38
N PHE A 19 -5.23 14.32 -8.61
CA PHE A 19 -4.17 15.24 -9.04
C PHE A 19 -4.74 16.55 -9.54
N GLU A 20 -5.77 16.48 -10.37
CA GLU A 20 -6.37 17.66 -10.98
C GLU A 20 -7.87 17.48 -11.18
N VAL A 21 -8.60 18.59 -11.08
CA VAL A 21 -10.02 18.68 -11.45
C VAL A 21 -10.19 19.83 -12.41
N HIS A 22 -10.62 19.53 -13.64
CA HIS A 22 -10.86 20.52 -14.67
C HIS A 22 -12.10 20.15 -15.50
N ASP A 23 -12.97 21.11 -15.79
CA ASP A 23 -14.15 20.95 -16.66
C ASP A 23 -15.03 19.71 -16.38
N GLY A 24 -15.22 19.35 -15.11
CA GLY A 24 -16.04 18.20 -14.71
C GLY A 24 -15.37 16.84 -14.90
N VAL A 25 -14.06 16.84 -15.19
CA VAL A 25 -13.18 15.68 -15.29
C VAL A 25 -12.17 15.71 -14.14
N CYS A 26 -11.81 14.53 -13.65
CA CYS A 26 -10.78 14.34 -12.63
C CYS A 26 -9.65 13.47 -13.18
N GLU A 27 -8.42 13.94 -13.02
CA GLU A 27 -7.25 13.06 -13.10
C GLU A 27 -7.00 12.48 -11.70
N VAL A 28 -6.99 11.15 -11.63
CA VAL A 28 -6.81 10.42 -10.37
C VAL A 28 -5.59 9.50 -10.50
N GLY A 29 -4.59 9.72 -9.64
CA GLY A 29 -3.49 8.77 -9.45
C GLY A 29 -3.98 7.53 -8.73
N LEU A 30 -3.86 6.38 -9.37
CA LEU A 30 -4.33 5.11 -8.81
C LEU A 30 -3.38 4.64 -7.71
N ILE A 31 -3.96 4.20 -6.60
CA ILE A 31 -3.25 3.51 -5.52
C ILE A 31 -3.60 2.03 -5.64
N ASP A 32 -3.02 1.40 -6.65
CA ASP A 32 -3.25 -0.01 -6.98
C ASP A 32 -1.93 -0.62 -7.44
N PRO A 33 -1.38 -1.62 -6.71
CA PRO A 33 -0.12 -2.26 -7.09
C PRO A 33 -0.21 -3.08 -8.40
N THR A 34 -1.43 -3.34 -8.89
CA THR A 34 -1.69 -4.13 -10.10
C THR A 34 -2.03 -3.29 -11.33
N ALA A 35 -2.27 -1.99 -11.16
CA ALA A 35 -2.63 -1.11 -12.25
C ALA A 35 -1.46 -0.93 -13.25
N ASP A 36 -1.77 -1.09 -14.54
CA ASP A 36 -0.81 -0.82 -15.61
C ASP A 36 -0.58 0.68 -15.82
N GLU A 37 -1.61 1.49 -15.54
CA GLU A 37 -1.58 2.95 -15.65
C GLU A 37 -1.42 3.59 -14.27
N TYR A 38 -0.59 4.64 -14.19
CA TYR A 38 -0.37 5.38 -12.95
C TYR A 38 -1.53 6.29 -12.58
N SER A 39 -2.21 6.87 -13.57
CA SER A 39 -3.38 7.73 -13.38
C SER A 39 -4.42 7.44 -14.43
N VAL A 40 -5.67 7.75 -14.09
CA VAL A 40 -6.81 7.68 -15.00
C VAL A 40 -7.53 9.02 -15.05
N THR A 41 -8.06 9.33 -16.23
CA THR A 41 -8.89 10.52 -16.43
C THR A 41 -10.34 10.09 -16.54
N VAL A 42 -11.17 10.50 -15.57
CA VAL A 42 -12.57 10.04 -15.47
C VAL A 42 -13.52 11.21 -15.22
N PRO A 43 -14.81 11.10 -15.60
CA PRO A 43 -15.81 12.09 -15.21
C PRO A 43 -15.89 12.21 -13.68
N GLN A 44 -16.05 13.43 -13.16
CA GLN A 44 -16.15 13.67 -11.72
C GLN A 44 -17.31 12.88 -11.08
N SER A 45 -18.38 12.58 -11.83
CA SER A 45 -19.50 11.74 -11.38
C SER A 45 -19.15 10.28 -11.14
N ALA A 46 -18.00 9.80 -11.64
CA ALA A 46 -17.48 8.44 -11.44
C ALA A 46 -16.53 8.35 -10.23
N VAL A 47 -16.37 9.44 -9.49
CA VAL A 47 -15.42 9.54 -8.38
C VAL A 47 -16.17 9.91 -7.10
N GLN A 48 -15.93 9.14 -6.05
CA GLN A 48 -16.49 9.39 -4.73
C GLN A 48 -15.37 9.78 -3.77
N GLU A 49 -15.47 10.96 -3.16
CA GLU A 49 -14.53 11.41 -2.13
C GLU A 49 -14.75 10.63 -0.82
N MET A 50 -13.65 10.22 -0.19
CA MET A 50 -13.69 9.56 1.12
C MET A 50 -13.87 10.59 2.23
N ASP A 51 -14.62 10.24 3.27
CA ASP A 51 -14.80 11.12 4.42
C ASP A 51 -13.48 11.24 5.21
N PRO A 52 -12.90 12.45 5.34
CA PRO A 52 -11.59 12.59 5.97
C PRO A 52 -11.67 12.34 7.48
N VAL A 53 -10.73 11.55 8.01
CA VAL A 53 -10.63 11.27 9.46
C VAL A 53 -9.32 11.76 10.08
N ARG A 54 -9.40 11.99 11.40
CA ARG A 54 -8.28 12.35 12.28
C ARG A 54 -7.76 11.12 13.01
N ASP A 55 -6.58 11.22 13.61
CA ASP A 55 -5.96 10.15 14.41
C ASP A 55 -6.92 9.64 15.49
N SER A 56 -7.68 10.54 16.13
CA SER A 56 -8.65 10.22 17.17
C SER A 56 -9.83 9.32 16.72
N ALA A 57 -10.10 9.24 15.42
CA ALA A 57 -11.20 8.47 14.85
C ALA A 57 -10.72 7.30 13.96
N ARG A 58 -9.41 7.12 13.78
CA ARG A 58 -8.82 6.13 12.86
C ARG A 58 -9.18 4.68 13.21
N ALA A 59 -9.50 4.37 14.46
CA ALA A 59 -9.88 3.01 14.86
C ALA A 59 -11.07 2.46 14.05
N GLY A 60 -12.07 3.29 13.73
CA GLY A 60 -13.21 2.88 12.92
C GLY A 60 -12.83 2.58 11.46
N LEU A 61 -11.89 3.35 10.91
CA LEU A 61 -11.31 3.12 9.57
C LEU A 61 -10.52 1.80 9.55
N LEU A 62 -9.66 1.56 10.55
CA LEU A 62 -8.78 0.37 10.57
C LEU A 62 -9.56 -0.93 10.78
N GLY A 63 -10.68 -0.89 11.52
CA GLY A 63 -11.56 -2.05 11.67
C GLY A 63 -12.19 -2.53 10.35
N HIS A 64 -12.16 -1.70 9.31
CA HIS A 64 -12.66 -2.00 7.97
C HIS A 64 -11.63 -1.60 6.90
N LEU A 65 -10.35 -1.75 7.20
CA LEU A 65 -9.26 -1.40 6.28
C LEU A 65 -9.47 -2.11 4.93
N VAL A 66 -9.51 -1.34 3.85
CA VAL A 66 -9.58 -1.83 2.47
C VAL A 66 -8.40 -1.35 1.63
N LEU A 67 -7.72 -0.29 2.07
CA LEU A 67 -6.49 0.20 1.47
C LEU A 67 -5.55 0.70 2.57
N PHE A 68 -4.33 0.22 2.52
CA PHE A 68 -3.15 0.86 3.08
C PHE A 68 -2.14 1.02 1.95
N HIS A 69 -1.56 2.21 1.84
CA HIS A 69 -0.38 2.47 1.02
C HIS A 69 0.62 3.24 1.86
N LEU A 70 1.88 2.81 1.81
CA LEU A 70 3.02 3.53 2.34
C LEU A 70 4.07 3.59 1.26
N ARG A 71 4.47 4.80 0.90
CA ARG A 71 5.61 5.05 0.02
C ARG A 71 6.72 5.69 0.83
N VAL A 72 7.93 5.16 0.67
CA VAL A 72 9.15 5.72 1.24
C VAL A 72 10.17 5.88 0.13
N ASN A 73 10.62 7.11 -0.08
CA ASN A 73 11.60 7.47 -1.10
C ASN A 73 12.83 8.11 -0.46
N TRP A 74 13.99 7.88 -1.06
CA TRP A 74 15.20 8.61 -0.72
C TRP A 74 15.80 9.29 -1.94
N ARG A 75 15.65 10.62 -2.03
CA ARG A 75 16.15 11.42 -3.15
C ARG A 75 15.86 10.73 -4.50
N LEU A 76 16.90 10.54 -5.32
CA LEU A 76 16.90 9.74 -6.55
C LEU A 76 17.54 8.35 -6.36
N ARG A 77 17.84 7.96 -5.12
CA ARG A 77 18.48 6.68 -4.77
C ARG A 77 17.40 5.61 -4.58
N LEU A 78 16.86 5.16 -5.72
CA LEU A 78 15.75 4.21 -5.75
C LEU A 78 16.06 2.90 -5.00
N ALA A 79 17.31 2.44 -4.97
CA ALA A 79 17.70 1.20 -4.29
C ALA A 79 17.27 1.10 -2.81
N TRP A 80 17.02 2.23 -2.13
CA TRP A 80 16.59 2.26 -0.73
C TRP A 80 15.11 2.62 -0.56
N SER A 81 14.45 2.96 -1.66
CA SER A 81 13.05 3.33 -1.69
C SER A 81 12.19 2.07 -1.75
N PHE A 82 11.01 2.12 -1.15
CA PHE A 82 10.04 1.04 -1.20
C PHE A 82 8.61 1.56 -1.15
N GLU A 83 7.70 0.74 -1.63
CA GLU A 83 6.27 0.91 -1.47
C GLU A 83 5.68 -0.35 -0.87
N ALA A 84 4.76 -0.19 0.08
CA ALA A 84 3.98 -1.26 0.67
C ALA A 84 2.50 -0.94 0.46
N PHE A 85 1.73 -1.95 0.07
CA PHE A 85 0.30 -1.85 -0.13
C PHE A 85 -0.38 -2.98 0.63
N ALA A 86 -1.50 -2.71 1.28
CA ALA A 86 -2.39 -3.76 1.74
C ALA A 86 -3.82 -3.47 1.26
N GLY A 87 -4.42 -4.45 0.59
CA GLY A 87 -5.76 -4.33 0.03
C GLY A 87 -6.55 -5.61 0.22
N ARG A 88 -7.88 -5.52 0.32
CA ARG A 88 -8.71 -6.73 0.43
C ARG A 88 -8.92 -7.35 -0.95
N GLY A 89 -8.65 -8.64 -1.05
CA GLY A 89 -8.99 -9.46 -2.21
C GLY A 89 -10.49 -9.78 -2.29
N GLU A 90 -10.88 -10.56 -3.29
CA GLU A 90 -12.28 -10.99 -3.50
C GLU A 90 -12.84 -11.83 -2.35
N ASP A 91 -11.96 -12.58 -1.67
CA ASP A 91 -12.29 -13.38 -0.49
C ASP A 91 -12.41 -12.56 0.80
N GLY A 92 -12.15 -11.24 0.72
CA GLY A 92 -12.17 -10.32 1.84
C GLY A 92 -10.93 -10.38 2.72
N VAL A 93 -9.91 -11.16 2.37
CA VAL A 93 -8.65 -11.25 3.13
C VAL A 93 -7.70 -10.14 2.69
N LEU A 94 -6.92 -9.60 3.62
CA LEU A 94 -5.95 -8.56 3.31
C LEU A 94 -4.70 -9.16 2.64
N GLU A 95 -4.42 -8.75 1.42
CA GLU A 95 -3.20 -9.10 0.70
C GLU A 95 -2.17 -7.99 0.85
N LEU A 96 -0.94 -8.38 1.16
CA LEU A 96 0.20 -7.49 1.27
C LEU A 96 1.02 -7.54 -0.01
N TRP A 97 1.24 -6.38 -0.60
CA TRP A 97 2.03 -6.19 -1.80
C TRP A 97 3.18 -5.22 -1.52
N ALA A 98 4.29 -5.36 -2.25
CA ALA A 98 5.41 -4.46 -2.09
C ALA A 98 6.18 -4.25 -3.40
N ALA A 99 6.79 -3.07 -3.51
CA ALA A 99 7.81 -2.74 -4.49
C ALA A 99 9.07 -2.25 -3.76
N CYS A 100 10.25 -2.63 -4.24
CA CYS A 100 11.53 -2.12 -3.73
C CYS A 100 12.36 -1.63 -4.91
N GLY A 101 12.87 -0.41 -4.81
CA GLY A 101 13.55 0.30 -5.88
C GLY A 101 12.74 0.40 -7.16
N THR A 102 13.30 -0.08 -8.27
CA THR A 102 12.65 -0.01 -9.60
C THR A 102 11.83 -1.26 -9.91
N SER A 103 11.66 -2.16 -8.94
CA SER A 103 10.91 -3.39 -9.14
C SER A 103 9.42 -3.09 -9.24
N ARG A 104 8.71 -3.80 -10.12
CA ARG A 104 7.24 -3.76 -10.11
C ARG A 104 6.72 -4.29 -8.77
N PRO A 105 5.59 -3.76 -8.27
CA PRO A 105 4.91 -4.33 -7.11
C PRO A 105 4.64 -5.83 -7.29
N ARG A 106 4.73 -6.59 -6.20
CA ARG A 106 4.41 -8.02 -6.15
C ARG A 106 3.70 -8.36 -4.86
N ARG A 107 2.82 -9.36 -4.92
CA ARG A 107 2.20 -9.93 -3.72
C ARG A 107 3.26 -10.63 -2.89
N VAL A 108 3.36 -10.23 -1.63
CA VAL A 108 4.29 -10.76 -0.63
C VAL A 108 3.60 -11.83 0.20
N ALA A 109 2.38 -11.56 0.67
CA ALA A 109 1.64 -12.46 1.54
C ALA A 109 0.13 -12.22 1.46
N THR A 110 -0.64 -13.25 1.79
CA THR A 110 -2.04 -13.10 2.20
C THR A 110 -2.06 -13.17 3.73
N LEU A 111 -2.58 -12.14 4.39
CA LEU A 111 -2.44 -11.99 5.83
C LEU A 111 -3.46 -12.85 6.58
N SER A 112 -2.97 -13.62 7.54
CA SER A 112 -3.81 -14.24 8.57
C SER A 112 -4.44 -13.17 9.48
N PRO A 113 -5.49 -13.51 10.26
CA PRO A 113 -6.09 -12.57 11.21
C PRO A 113 -5.10 -12.00 12.23
N GLN A 114 -4.09 -12.78 12.62
CA GLN A 114 -3.05 -12.32 13.54
C GLN A 114 -2.11 -11.30 12.87
N GLU A 115 -1.74 -11.54 11.62
CA GLU A 115 -0.90 -10.63 10.82
C GLU A 115 -1.64 -9.34 10.46
N GLU A 116 -2.93 -9.43 10.12
CA GLU A 116 -3.81 -8.27 9.95
C GLU A 116 -3.89 -7.44 11.25
N SER A 117 -4.02 -8.11 12.40
CA SER A 117 -4.01 -7.46 13.73
C SER A 117 -2.68 -6.78 14.03
N LEU A 118 -1.55 -7.40 13.65
CA LEU A 118 -0.22 -6.80 13.78
C LEU A 118 -0.10 -5.52 12.95
N LEU A 119 -0.48 -5.58 11.67
CA LEU A 119 -0.42 -4.44 10.77
C LEU A 119 -1.34 -3.31 11.26
N THR A 120 -2.62 -3.59 11.47
CA THR A 120 -3.59 -2.58 11.92
C THR A 120 -3.25 -2.00 13.30
N GLY A 121 -2.70 -2.81 14.21
CA GLY A 121 -2.17 -2.34 15.50
C GLY A 121 -1.02 -1.35 15.33
N SER A 122 -0.08 -1.60 14.42
CA SER A 122 1.01 -0.66 14.13
C SER A 122 0.52 0.64 13.49
N LEU A 123 -0.45 0.55 12.56
CA LEU A 123 -1.08 1.71 11.92
C LEU A 123 -1.90 2.55 12.90
N ALA A 124 -2.48 1.95 13.93
CA ALA A 124 -3.19 2.67 14.98
C ALA A 124 -2.28 3.63 15.74
N GLY A 125 -1.01 3.28 15.93
CA GLY A 125 0.00 4.11 16.61
C GLY A 125 0.63 5.21 15.74
N LEU A 126 0.31 5.26 14.44
CA LEU A 126 0.92 6.21 13.50
C LEU A 126 0.30 7.61 13.64
N SER A 127 1.08 8.65 13.99
CA SER A 127 0.55 10.01 14.10
C SER A 127 0.53 10.73 12.74
N LEU A 128 -0.58 10.59 12.02
CA LEU A 128 -0.76 11.16 10.69
C LEU A 128 -1.18 12.63 10.74
N ASP A 129 -1.91 13.05 11.78
CA ASP A 129 -2.37 14.44 11.90
C ASP A 129 -1.23 15.47 11.99
N ALA A 130 -0.09 15.07 12.54
CA ALA A 130 1.11 15.90 12.60
C ALA A 130 1.69 16.23 11.20
N TRP A 131 1.37 15.40 10.20
CA TRP A 131 1.92 15.45 8.84
C TRP A 131 0.84 15.55 7.77
N ALA A 132 -0.37 15.96 8.15
CA ALA A 132 -1.47 16.14 7.22
C ALA A 132 -1.13 17.23 6.17
N PRO A 133 -1.68 17.13 4.95
CA PRO A 133 -1.50 18.13 3.90
C PRO A 133 -1.74 19.56 4.38
N GLY A 134 -0.88 20.51 4.00
CA GLY A 134 -1.00 21.93 4.37
C GLY A 134 -0.35 22.34 5.70
N ARG A 135 0.40 21.45 6.36
CA ARG A 135 1.28 21.79 7.50
C ARG A 135 2.66 22.25 7.02
N ALA A 136 3.33 23.11 7.79
CA ALA A 136 4.61 23.76 7.43
C ALA A 136 5.81 22.80 7.17
N SER A 137 5.68 21.52 7.52
CA SER A 137 6.69 20.47 7.29
C SER A 137 6.26 19.40 6.28
N ALA A 138 5.06 19.54 5.69
CA ALA A 138 4.50 18.64 4.69
C ALA A 138 4.79 19.21 3.29
N ALA A 139 6.06 19.26 2.89
CA ALA A 139 6.44 19.59 1.52
C ALA A 139 7.26 18.42 0.94
N PRO A 140 6.96 17.95 -0.28
CA PRO A 140 7.81 16.98 -0.97
C PRO A 140 9.24 17.54 -1.10
N SER A 141 10.26 16.77 -0.74
CA SER A 141 11.66 17.17 -0.87
C SER A 141 12.47 16.07 -1.54
N LEU A 142 13.33 16.47 -2.48
CA LEU A 142 14.34 15.60 -3.09
C LEU A 142 15.67 15.62 -2.32
N ASP A 143 15.75 16.37 -1.21
CA ASP A 143 16.99 16.57 -0.44
C ASP A 143 17.17 15.52 0.67
N GLY A 144 16.27 14.54 0.78
CA GLY A 144 16.40 13.47 1.76
C GLY A 144 15.33 12.39 1.62
N TRP A 145 14.81 11.98 2.77
CA TRP A 145 13.69 11.06 2.84
C TRP A 145 12.39 11.79 2.51
N GLY A 146 11.55 11.15 1.72
CA GLY A 146 10.14 11.51 1.56
C GLY A 146 9.29 10.30 1.86
N TRP A 147 8.12 10.53 2.44
CA TRP A 147 7.12 9.49 2.63
C TRP A 147 5.72 10.03 2.38
N SER A 148 4.85 9.13 1.94
CA SER A 148 3.41 9.34 1.92
C SER A 148 2.72 8.08 2.45
N THR A 149 1.56 8.27 3.03
CA THR A 149 0.72 7.19 3.51
C THR A 149 -0.74 7.53 3.33
N GLU A 150 -1.49 6.53 2.90
CA GLU A 150 -2.89 6.63 2.52
C GLU A 150 -3.62 5.42 3.12
N LEU A 151 -4.66 5.70 3.89
CA LEU A 151 -5.51 4.71 4.52
C LEU A 151 -6.95 4.92 4.08
N VAL A 152 -7.65 3.84 3.73
CA VAL A 152 -9.09 3.85 3.42
C VAL A 152 -9.78 2.67 4.10
N GLY A 153 -10.97 2.94 4.65
CA GLY A 153 -11.81 1.93 5.30
C GLY A 153 -13.16 2.50 5.72
N ALA A 154 -14.23 1.72 5.57
CA ALA A 154 -15.60 2.11 5.91
C ALA A 154 -16.05 3.48 5.32
N GLY A 155 -15.65 3.79 4.07
CA GLY A 155 -15.97 5.06 3.40
C GLY A 155 -15.17 6.27 3.90
N MET A 156 -14.26 6.06 4.86
CA MET A 156 -13.39 7.06 5.44
C MET A 156 -11.99 6.98 4.85
N GLY A 157 -11.27 8.11 4.83
CA GLY A 157 -9.91 8.22 4.33
C GLY A 157 -9.01 9.05 5.24
N GLN A 158 -7.74 8.68 5.32
CA GLN A 158 -6.70 9.49 5.97
C GLN A 158 -5.43 9.45 5.12
N SER A 159 -4.86 10.61 4.83
CA SER A 159 -3.57 10.72 4.14
C SER A 159 -2.63 11.65 4.89
N ALA A 160 -1.34 11.38 4.79
CA ALA A 160 -0.28 12.25 5.25
C ALA A 160 0.95 12.09 4.40
N TYR A 161 1.76 13.14 4.32
CA TYR A 161 3.06 13.08 3.66
C TYR A 161 4.04 13.99 4.38
N GLY A 162 5.31 13.65 4.27
CA GLY A 162 6.37 14.39 4.91
C GLY A 162 7.69 14.19 4.21
N SER A 163 8.63 15.06 4.54
CA SER A 163 10.01 14.88 4.13
C SER A 163 10.95 15.24 5.27
N CYS A 164 12.10 14.58 5.26
CA CYS A 164 13.19 14.85 6.16
C CYS A 164 14.43 15.06 5.29
N PRO A 165 15.04 16.26 5.28
CA PRO A 165 16.36 16.44 4.71
C PRO A 165 17.31 15.43 5.37
N SER A 166 17.95 14.58 4.58
CA SER A 166 18.84 13.56 5.16
C SER A 166 20.22 14.17 5.36
N GLY A 167 20.74 14.09 6.59
CA GLY A 167 22.14 14.41 6.93
C GLY A 167 23.14 13.40 6.38
N GLU A 168 22.72 12.53 5.46
CA GLU A 168 23.52 11.39 5.03
C GLU A 168 24.68 11.76 4.10
N LYS A 169 24.65 12.97 3.51
CA LYS A 169 25.87 13.56 2.91
C LYS A 169 27.01 13.64 3.94
N ASP A 170 26.65 13.75 5.22
CA ASP A 170 27.57 13.90 6.36
C ASP A 170 27.62 12.63 7.25
N GLY A 171 26.88 11.58 6.88
CA GLY A 171 26.84 10.30 7.60
C GLY A 171 26.15 10.33 8.98
N ALA A 172 25.45 11.41 9.32
CA ALA A 172 24.84 11.61 10.62
C ALA A 172 23.47 10.90 10.78
N PRO A 173 23.10 10.47 12.00
CA PRO A 173 21.74 10.05 12.33
C PRO A 173 20.72 11.14 12.02
N LEU A 174 19.47 10.72 11.80
CA LEU A 174 18.39 11.68 11.60
C LEU A 174 17.98 12.32 12.94
N PRO A 175 17.58 13.61 12.95
CA PRO A 175 17.09 14.24 14.16
C PRO A 175 15.88 13.51 14.74
N GLU A 176 15.70 13.58 16.06
CA GLU A 176 14.47 13.11 16.69
C GLU A 176 13.27 13.93 16.20
N GLY A 177 12.11 13.28 16.06
CA GLY A 177 10.87 13.92 15.60
C GLY A 177 10.80 14.22 14.10
N THR A 178 11.78 13.76 13.31
CA THR A 178 11.75 14.00 11.84
C THR A 178 10.89 13.02 11.06
N PHE A 179 10.32 12.00 11.71
CA PHE A 179 9.37 11.07 11.12
C PHE A 179 8.04 11.10 11.87
N PRO A 180 6.94 10.63 11.25
CA PRO A 180 5.71 10.38 11.98
C PRO A 180 5.98 9.45 13.15
N GLU A 181 5.51 9.85 14.33
CA GLU A 181 5.50 8.97 15.50
C GLU A 181 4.76 7.68 15.13
N GLY A 182 5.32 6.52 15.51
CA GLY A 182 4.78 5.21 15.15
C GLY A 182 5.26 4.64 13.80
N LEU A 183 5.88 5.42 12.92
CA LEU A 183 6.43 4.89 11.65
C LEU A 183 7.46 3.75 11.84
N PRO A 184 8.37 3.79 12.83
CA PRO A 184 9.27 2.66 13.10
C PRO A 184 8.51 1.35 13.33
N ALA A 185 7.44 1.38 14.13
CA ALA A 185 6.61 0.20 14.42
C ALA A 185 5.90 -0.34 13.16
N VAL A 186 5.48 0.54 12.26
CA VAL A 186 4.92 0.12 10.96
C VAL A 186 5.97 -0.57 10.10
N VAL A 187 7.19 -0.02 10.02
CA VAL A 187 8.29 -0.64 9.25
C VAL A 187 8.72 -1.97 9.86
N GLU A 188 8.76 -2.08 11.18
CA GLU A 188 9.02 -3.33 11.90
C GLU A 188 7.93 -4.37 11.66
N ALA A 189 6.65 -3.96 11.66
CA ALA A 189 5.54 -4.84 11.31
C ALA A 189 5.67 -5.34 9.87
N LEU A 190 5.93 -4.45 8.90
CA LEU A 190 6.14 -4.83 7.51
C LEU A 190 7.31 -5.80 7.31
N ALA A 191 8.43 -5.56 8.01
CA ALA A 191 9.57 -6.48 8.00
C ALA A 191 9.20 -7.84 8.57
N SER A 192 8.42 -7.87 9.65
CA SER A 192 7.92 -9.11 10.27
C SER A 192 6.96 -9.88 9.36
N LEU A 193 6.24 -9.17 8.49
CA LEU A 193 5.36 -9.73 7.46
C LEU A 193 6.13 -10.13 6.17
N GLY A 194 7.46 -10.08 6.19
CA GLY A 194 8.31 -10.58 5.12
C GLY A 194 8.76 -9.54 4.08
N LEU A 195 8.47 -8.25 4.27
CA LEU A 195 9.02 -7.22 3.39
C LEU A 195 10.53 -7.05 3.66
N PRO A 196 11.37 -6.92 2.61
CA PRO A 196 12.80 -6.68 2.75
C PRO A 196 13.07 -5.19 3.08
N VAL A 197 12.53 -4.73 4.22
CA VAL A 197 12.64 -3.36 4.71
C VAL A 197 13.19 -3.36 6.14
N THR A 198 13.73 -2.23 6.56
CA THR A 198 14.28 -2.09 7.91
C THR A 198 14.23 -0.63 8.36
N TRP A 199 14.07 -0.46 9.67
CA TRP A 199 14.30 0.83 10.32
C TRP A 199 15.76 0.93 10.78
N THR A 200 16.42 2.05 10.47
CA THR A 200 17.78 2.33 10.91
C THR A 200 17.87 3.69 11.59
N ASP A 201 19.01 3.98 12.22
CA ASP A 201 19.38 5.32 12.69
C ASP A 201 19.36 6.39 11.57
N ARG A 202 19.40 5.95 10.32
CA ARG A 202 19.29 6.78 9.10
C ARG A 202 17.91 6.77 8.47
N GLY A 203 16.91 6.18 9.12
CA GLY A 203 15.54 6.11 8.64
C GLY A 203 15.13 4.78 8.03
N PRO A 204 13.88 4.70 7.52
CA PRO A 204 13.30 3.51 6.93
C PRO A 204 13.87 3.26 5.53
N ARG A 205 14.26 2.03 5.19
CA ARG A 205 14.76 1.72 3.85
C ARG A 205 14.50 0.28 3.43
N ALA A 206 14.49 0.05 2.12
CA ALA A 206 14.69 -1.29 1.56
C ALA A 206 16.10 -1.82 1.92
N THR A 207 16.20 -3.12 2.22
CA THR A 207 17.46 -3.78 2.57
C THR A 207 18.29 -4.16 1.35
N GLY A 208 17.69 -4.15 0.16
CA GLY A 208 18.28 -4.66 -1.09
C GLY A 208 18.14 -6.18 -1.26
N ALA A 209 17.54 -6.89 -0.30
CA ALA A 209 17.13 -8.27 -0.50
C ALA A 209 15.98 -8.35 -1.52
N PRO A 210 15.90 -9.43 -2.32
CA PRO A 210 14.78 -9.62 -3.24
C PRO A 210 13.47 -9.75 -2.46
N LEU A 211 12.37 -9.32 -3.08
CA LEU A 211 11.04 -9.65 -2.59
C LEU A 211 10.87 -11.18 -2.62
N PRO A 212 10.14 -11.76 -1.65
CA PRO A 212 9.84 -13.19 -1.66
C PRO A 212 9.13 -13.58 -2.95
N GLU A 213 9.30 -14.84 -3.37
CA GLU A 213 8.50 -15.37 -4.47
C GLU A 213 7.02 -15.29 -4.12
N ALA A 214 6.20 -14.89 -5.09
CA ALA A 214 4.77 -14.80 -4.88
C ALA A 214 4.26 -16.18 -4.42
N PRO A 215 3.36 -16.23 -3.42
CA PRO A 215 2.78 -17.49 -3.00
C PRO A 215 2.14 -18.16 -4.23
N GLN A 216 2.65 -19.33 -4.59
CA GLN A 216 2.07 -20.12 -5.67
C GLN A 216 0.66 -20.52 -5.23
N PRO A 217 -0.34 -20.50 -6.13
CA PRO A 217 -1.59 -21.16 -5.81
C PRO A 217 -1.25 -22.59 -5.40
N GLU A 218 -1.75 -23.01 -4.24
CA GLU A 218 -1.72 -24.42 -3.90
C GLU A 218 -2.36 -25.14 -5.08
N ASP A 219 -1.58 -25.94 -5.83
CA ASP A 219 -2.18 -26.92 -6.72
C ASP A 219 -3.14 -27.67 -5.81
N GLU A 220 -4.45 -27.50 -6.01
CA GLU A 220 -5.42 -28.45 -5.50
C GLU A 220 -4.88 -29.79 -5.96
N ALA A 221 -4.31 -30.55 -5.01
CA ALA A 221 -3.82 -31.87 -5.25
C ALA A 221 -5.05 -32.65 -5.69
N GLY A 222 -5.28 -32.66 -7.00
CA GLY A 222 -6.27 -33.45 -7.65
C GLY A 222 -5.90 -34.87 -7.32
N THR A 223 -6.52 -35.42 -6.27
CA THR A 223 -6.89 -36.81 -6.25
C THR A 223 -7.73 -37.02 -7.49
N SER A 224 -7.04 -37.34 -8.58
CA SER A 224 -7.57 -37.94 -9.79
C SER A 224 -8.09 -39.33 -9.40
N GLU A 225 -9.21 -39.37 -8.70
CA GLU A 225 -10.16 -40.47 -8.83
C GLU A 225 -11.28 -39.97 -9.74
N GLY A 226 -10.97 -39.91 -11.03
CA GLY A 226 -12.02 -39.90 -12.04
C GLY A 226 -12.87 -41.17 -11.86
N PRO A 227 -14.21 -41.10 -11.98
CA PRO A 227 -15.04 -42.29 -11.93
C PRO A 227 -14.63 -43.22 -13.09
N VAL A 228 -14.27 -44.46 -12.76
CA VAL A 228 -14.08 -45.52 -13.76
C VAL A 228 -15.41 -45.71 -14.48
N LEU A 229 -15.53 -45.16 -15.68
CA LEU A 229 -16.67 -45.41 -16.56
C LEU A 229 -16.61 -46.86 -17.05
N PRO A 230 -17.68 -47.68 -16.89
CA PRO A 230 -17.63 -49.09 -17.21
C PRO A 230 -17.99 -49.35 -18.67
N PHE A 231 -17.24 -48.82 -19.65
CA PHE A 231 -17.53 -49.13 -21.06
C PHE A 231 -16.24 -49.20 -21.90
N ASP A 232 -15.92 -50.40 -22.37
CA ASP A 232 -14.87 -50.70 -23.34
C ASP A 232 -15.39 -50.39 -24.76
N LEU A 233 -14.84 -49.35 -25.40
CA LEU A 233 -15.19 -48.97 -26.78
C LEU A 233 -14.39 -49.74 -27.85
N GLY A 234 -13.63 -50.77 -27.47
CA GLY A 234 -12.92 -51.66 -28.41
C GLY A 234 -13.81 -52.68 -29.14
N ALA A 235 -15.12 -52.73 -28.86
CA ALA A 235 -16.03 -53.78 -29.36
C ALA A 235 -17.17 -53.28 -30.26
N LEU A 236 -17.03 -52.12 -30.92
CA LEU A 236 -17.94 -51.71 -32.00
C LEU A 236 -17.14 -51.32 -33.24
N GLY A 237 -16.84 -52.32 -34.06
CA GLY A 237 -16.42 -52.08 -35.44
C GLY A 237 -17.61 -51.61 -36.28
N LEU A 238 -17.71 -50.29 -36.48
CA LEU A 238 -18.42 -49.61 -37.56
C LEU A 238 -17.76 -48.26 -37.84
#